data_AF-A0A964RUM0-F1
#
_entry.id   AF-A0A964RUM0-F1
#
_cell.length_a   1.000
_cell.length_b   1.000
_cell.length_c   1.000
_cell.angle_alpha   90.00
_cell.angle_beta   90.00
_cell.angle_gamma   90.00
#
_symmetry.space_group_name_H-M   'P 1'
#
loop_
_entity.id
_entity.type
_entity.pdbx_description
1 polymer ?
#
loop_
_entity_poly.entity_id
_entity_poly.type
_entity_poly.pdbx_seq_one_letter_code
_entity_poly.pdbx_strand_id
1 'polypeptide(L)'
;MTGTDKLKPLPYSTSKNQLTKWYISCGVSEKNIRHAINAIISDNRKLPPGKTIYDKNVRHDELQEFVEQFGLPKDYYNPYSKKEAI
;
A
#
# COMPACT_ATOMS: atom_id res chain seq x y z
N MET A 1 -6.91 26.84 -13.26
CA MET A 1 -6.26 25.64 -13.82
C MET A 1 -6.75 24.42 -13.04
N THR A 2 -7.84 23.80 -13.47
CA THR A 2 -8.45 22.64 -12.81
C THR A 2 -7.91 21.37 -13.45
N GLY A 3 -6.73 20.93 -13.02
CA GLY A 3 -6.09 19.71 -13.53
C GLY A 3 -6.65 18.45 -12.86
N THR A 4 -7.89 18.09 -13.19
CA THR A 4 -8.50 16.80 -12.80
C THR A 4 -8.27 15.77 -13.91
N ASP A 5 -7.02 15.48 -14.26
CA ASP A 5 -6.74 14.60 -15.39
C ASP A 5 -5.67 13.55 -15.06
N LYS A 6 -6.19 12.32 -14.93
CA LYS A 6 -5.52 11.00 -14.90
C LYS A 6 -5.08 10.50 -13.52
N LEU A 7 -6.05 10.07 -12.72
CA LEU A 7 -5.80 9.10 -11.65
C LEU A 7 -5.03 7.91 -12.22
N LYS A 8 -3.94 7.51 -11.55
CA LYS A 8 -3.11 6.37 -11.96
C LYS A 8 -3.73 5.07 -11.43
N PRO A 9 -3.70 3.97 -12.20
CA PRO A 9 -4.07 2.68 -11.64
C PRO A 9 -3.08 2.32 -10.53
N LEU A 10 -3.59 1.87 -9.40
CA LEU A 10 -2.77 1.22 -8.39
C LEU A 10 -2.10 -0.01 -9.05
N PRO A 11 -0.77 -0.16 -8.96
CA PRO A 11 -0.10 -1.31 -9.55
C PRO A 11 -0.43 -2.59 -8.77
N TYR A 12 -0.28 -3.74 -9.43
CA TYR A 12 -0.52 -5.04 -8.80
C TYR A 12 0.37 -5.27 -7.56
N SER A 13 1.62 -4.82 -7.62
CA SER A 13 2.58 -4.88 -6.51
C SER A 13 3.44 -3.61 -6.51
N THR A 14 4.10 -3.31 -5.39
CA THR A 14 4.96 -2.14 -5.29
C THR A 14 6.20 -2.40 -4.43
N SER A 15 7.08 -1.42 -4.31
CA SER A 15 8.17 -1.45 -3.33
C SER A 15 7.80 -0.66 -2.08
N LYS A 16 8.37 -1.01 -0.92
CA LYS A 16 8.18 -0.26 0.33
C LYS A 16 8.53 1.22 0.16
N ASN A 17 9.59 1.54 -0.58
CA ASN A 17 9.99 2.91 -0.84
C ASN A 17 8.91 3.68 -1.62
N GLN A 18 8.36 3.06 -2.67
CA GLN A 18 7.33 3.68 -3.48
C GLN A 18 6.02 3.85 -2.70
N LEU A 19 5.63 2.83 -1.91
CA LEU A 19 4.50 2.90 -0.99
C LEU A 19 4.68 4.07 0.00
N THR A 20 5.85 4.18 0.62
CA THR A 20 6.17 5.30 1.53
C THR A 20 6.00 6.66 0.85
N LYS A 21 6.50 6.83 -0.38
CA LYS A 21 6.36 8.10 -1.11
C LYS A 21 4.90 8.48 -1.36
N TRP A 22 4.04 7.51 -1.65
CA TRP A 22 2.62 7.77 -1.89
C TRP A 22 1.87 8.25 -0.65
N TYR A 23 2.16 7.65 0.51
CA TYR A 23 1.41 7.96 1.72
C TYR A 23 2.01 9.13 2.52
N ILE A 24 3.30 9.44 2.33
CA ILE A 24 3.89 10.70 2.83
C ILE A 24 3.18 11.91 2.21
N SER A 25 2.87 11.88 0.91
CA SER A 25 2.11 12.98 0.29
C SER A 25 0.66 13.07 0.76
N CYS A 26 0.15 12.01 1.40
CA CYS A 26 -1.16 11.96 2.07
C CYS A 26 -1.08 12.37 3.55
N GLY A 27 0.09 12.77 4.06
CA GLY A 27 0.30 13.19 5.45
C GLY A 27 0.55 12.05 6.43
N VAL A 28 0.74 10.81 5.97
CA VAL A 28 1.07 9.68 6.84
C VAL A 28 2.57 9.67 7.12
N SER A 29 2.95 9.51 8.39
CA SER A 29 4.36 9.47 8.77
C SER A 29 5.06 8.20 8.25
N GLU A 30 6.32 8.34 7.84
CA GLU A 30 7.14 7.20 7.38
C GLU A 30 7.24 6.08 8.42
N LYS A 31 7.29 6.43 9.71
CA LYS A 31 7.32 5.47 10.81
C LYS A 31 6.05 4.61 10.83
N ASN A 32 4.89 5.23 10.70
CA ASN A 32 3.61 4.52 10.68
C ASN A 32 3.49 3.63 9.45
N ILE A 33 3.86 4.15 8.28
CA ILE A 33 3.86 3.37 7.03
C ILE A 33 4.75 2.13 7.16
N ARG A 34 5.99 2.31 7.63
CA ARG A 34 6.94 1.21 7.83
C ARG A 34 6.42 0.18 8.83
N HIS A 35 5.83 0.63 9.93
CA HIS A 35 5.32 -0.28 10.95
C HIS A 35 4.15 -1.11 10.42
N ALA A 36 3.16 -0.46 9.79
CA ALA A 36 1.98 -1.12 9.24
C ALA A 36 2.35 -2.10 8.13
N ILE A 37 3.14 -1.69 7.13
CA ILE A 37 3.49 -2.60 6.03
C ILE A 37 4.33 -3.79 6.50
N ASN A 38 5.19 -3.61 7.51
CA ASN A 38 5.93 -4.72 8.08
C ASN A 38 5.02 -5.67 8.87
N ALA A 39 4.02 -5.16 9.60
CA ALA A 39 3.04 -6.01 10.28
C ALA A 39 2.26 -6.86 9.27
N ILE A 40 1.73 -6.23 8.21
CA ILE A 40 1.00 -6.90 7.12
C ILE A 40 1.86 -7.97 6.43
N ILE A 41 3.12 -7.67 6.11
CA ILE A 41 4.03 -8.66 5.52
C ILE A 41 4.30 -9.81 6.49
N SER A 42 4.51 -9.51 7.77
CA SER A 42 4.76 -10.54 8.78
C SER A 42 3.59 -11.50 8.89
N ASP A 43 2.36 -10.99 8.87
CA ASP A 43 1.14 -11.76 8.99
C ASP A 43 0.88 -12.60 7.73
N ASN A 44 0.81 -11.96 6.55
CA ASN A 44 0.56 -12.64 5.28
C ASN A 44 1.60 -13.72 4.96
N ARG A 45 2.88 -13.47 5.27
CA ARG A 45 3.96 -14.44 5.01
C ARG A 45 4.22 -15.39 6.17
N LYS A 46 3.46 -15.30 7.26
CA LYS A 46 3.61 -16.14 8.47
C LYS A 46 5.05 -16.15 8.99
N LEU A 47 5.67 -14.97 9.03
CA LEU A 47 7.04 -14.85 9.50
C LEU A 47 7.08 -15.04 11.03
N PRO A 48 8.14 -15.67 11.57
CA PRO A 48 8.30 -15.79 13.00
C PRO A 48 8.39 -14.40 13.66
N PRO A 49 7.85 -14.23 14.88
CA PRO A 49 7.86 -12.97 15.59
C PRO A 49 9.29 -12.48 15.80
N GLY A 50 9.50 -11.17 15.64
CA GLY A 50 10.83 -10.56 15.77
C GLY A 50 11.74 -10.73 14.55
N LYS A 51 11.29 -11.39 13.47
CA LYS A 51 12.07 -11.47 12.23
C LYS A 51 12.11 -10.11 11.54
N THR A 52 13.33 -9.64 11.25
CA THR A 52 13.52 -8.43 10.46
C THR A 52 13.09 -8.65 9.02
N ILE A 53 12.22 -7.76 8.52
CA ILE A 53 11.68 -7.83 7.16
C ILE A 53 12.54 -6.99 6.22
N TYR A 54 13.53 -7.64 5.60
CA TYR A 54 14.41 -7.02 4.60
C TYR A 54 13.78 -6.94 3.20
N ASP A 55 12.62 -7.58 3.01
CA ASP A 55 11.90 -7.53 1.74
C ASP A 55 11.58 -6.10 1.33
N LYS A 56 12.09 -5.73 0.15
CA LYS A 56 11.83 -4.42 -0.47
C LYS A 56 10.51 -4.41 -1.22
N ASN A 57 9.99 -5.58 -1.60
CA ASN A 57 8.79 -5.76 -2.40
C ASN A 57 7.58 -6.07 -1.52
N VAL A 58 6.49 -5.37 -1.81
CA VAL A 58 5.15 -5.56 -1.26
C VAL A 58 4.33 -6.33 -2.29
N ARG A 59 3.86 -7.51 -1.91
CA ARG A 59 2.99 -8.36 -2.73
C ARG A 59 1.60 -7.74 -2.89
N HIS A 60 0.80 -8.30 -3.77
CA HIS A 60 -0.51 -7.75 -4.13
C HIS A 60 -1.50 -7.75 -2.96
N ASP A 61 -1.62 -8.90 -2.29
CA ASP A 61 -2.38 -9.10 -1.06
C ASP A 61 -1.98 -8.10 0.02
N GLU A 62 -0.67 -7.98 0.27
CA GLU A 62 -0.12 -7.04 1.26
C GLU A 62 -0.42 -5.57 0.90
N LEU A 63 -0.35 -5.23 -0.39
CA LEU A 63 -0.66 -3.89 -0.87
C LEU A 63 -2.16 -3.58 -0.76
N GLN A 64 -3.02 -4.54 -1.10
CA GLN A 64 -4.47 -4.39 -0.96
C GLN A 64 -4.85 -4.18 0.50
N GLU A 65 -4.36 -5.02 1.40
CA GLU A 65 -4.64 -4.88 2.83
C GLU A 65 -4.15 -3.53 3.38
N PHE A 66 -2.98 -3.06 2.95
CA PHE A 66 -2.48 -1.74 3.35
C PHE A 66 -3.41 -0.62 2.85
N VAL A 67 -3.86 -0.69 1.59
CA VAL A 67 -4.76 0.30 0.98
C VAL A 67 -6.15 0.26 1.62
N GLU A 68 -6.63 -0.91 2.05
CA GLU A 68 -7.89 -1.05 2.81
C GLU A 68 -7.79 -0.37 4.18
N GLN A 69 -6.64 -0.47 4.85
CA GLN A 69 -6.43 0.17 6.17
C GLN A 69 -6.20 1.68 6.08
N PHE A 70 -5.45 2.17 5.09
CA PHE A 70 -5.04 3.58 4.99
C PHE A 70 -5.81 4.40 3.95
N GLY A 71 -6.69 3.75 3.18
CA GLY A 71 -7.35 4.34 2.02
C GLY A 71 -6.45 4.40 0.79
N LEU A 72 -7.00 4.85 -0.34
CA LEU A 72 -6.24 4.98 -1.58
C LEU A 72 -5.24 6.16 -1.50
N PRO A 73 -4.01 5.98 -2.04
CA PRO A 73 -3.08 7.08 -2.12
C PRO A 73 -3.58 8.17 -3.07
N LYS A 74 -3.19 9.41 -2.80
CA LYS A 74 -3.57 10.57 -3.61
C LYS A 74 -3.19 10.34 -5.08
N ASP A 75 -4.13 10.66 -5.96
CA ASP A 75 -4.01 10.51 -7.42
C ASP A 75 -4.01 9.05 -7.92
N TYR A 76 -4.42 8.07 -7.11
CA TYR A 76 -4.61 6.66 -7.54
C TYR A 76 -6.06 6.20 -7.46
N TYR A 77 -6.42 5.25 -8.33
CA TYR A 77 -7.64 4.44 -8.21
C TYR A 77 -7.28 2.96 -8.06
N ASN A 78 -8.13 2.16 -7.41
CA ASN A 78 -7.92 0.72 -7.30
C ASN A 78 -8.59 -0.02 -8.47
N PRO A 79 -7.84 -0.51 -9.48
CA PRO A 79 -8.44 -1.31 -10.55
C PRO A 79 -8.85 -2.71 -10.08
N TYR A 80 -8.37 -3.15 -8.91
CA TYR A 80 -8.61 -4.47 -8.34
C TYR A 80 -9.66 -4.47 -7.24
N SER A 81 -10.28 -3.32 -6.95
CA SER A 81 -11.40 -3.26 -6.02
C SER A 81 -12.50 -4.14 -6.59
N LYS A 82 -12.84 -5.21 -5.87
CA LYS A 82 -13.98 -6.05 -6.22
C LYS A 82 -15.21 -5.16 -6.15
N LYS A 83 -15.60 -4.57 -7.28
CA LYS A 83 -16.98 -4.10 -7.44
C LYS A 83 -17.84 -5.30 -7.12
N GLU A 84 -18.63 -5.21 -6.07
CA GLU A 84 -19.70 -6.15 -5.80
C GLU A 84 -20.49 -6.27 -7.11
N ALA A 85 -20.34 -7.41 -7.77
CA ALA A 85 -21.20 -7.77 -8.88
C ALA A 85 -22.57 -8.01 -8.24
N ILE A 86 -23.47 -7.07 -8.50
CA ILE A 86 -24.91 -7.13 -8.19
C ILE A 86 -25.49 -8.41 -8.79
#